data_AF-A0A7J6STQ7-F1
#
_entry.id   AF-A0A7J6STQ7-F1
#
_cell.length_a   1.000
_cell.length_b   1.000
_cell.length_c   1.000
_cell.angle_alpha   90.00
_cell.angle_beta   90.00
_cell.angle_gamma   90.00
#
_symmetry.space_group_name_H-M   'P 1'
#
loop_
_entity.id
_entity.type
_entity.pdbx_description
1 polymer ?
#
loop_
_entity_poly.entity_id
_entity_poly.type
_entity_poly.pdbx_seq_one_letter_code
_entity_poly.pdbx_strand_id
1 'polypeptide(L)'
;MSSSDQGDQKATKRNFQSFESYLKDHKYETSLLPLSQHYKPVVLEKGRMTKLPPALTLNRQRYRHVDHCEWMNTEEIKSFVQYWQYDKEMLQQRCGWLYGYYLSDPNYDDGCRIVVEGIYEPPKQEVFNAASGGLRMNEMLVAMQEASSGKPSSG
;
A
#
# COMPACT_ATOMS: atom_id res chain seq x y z
N MET A 1 34.10 36.37 -8.66
CA MET A 1 33.73 35.46 -7.55
C MET A 1 32.28 35.78 -7.20
N SER A 2 31.26 34.94 -7.35
CA SER A 2 31.10 33.55 -7.77
C SER A 2 29.85 33.46 -8.64
N SER A 3 29.96 32.87 -9.82
CA SER A 3 28.80 32.45 -10.62
C SER A 3 28.11 31.31 -9.89
N SER A 4 26.87 31.52 -9.45
CA SER A 4 25.99 30.47 -8.93
C SER A 4 25.64 29.52 -10.08
N ASP A 5 26.28 28.36 -10.06
CA ASP A 5 25.99 27.23 -10.93
C ASP A 5 24.64 26.64 -10.53
N GLN A 6 23.56 27.13 -11.13
CA GLN A 6 22.26 26.45 -11.08
C GLN A 6 22.38 25.24 -12.02
N GLY A 7 22.83 24.13 -11.46
CA GLY A 7 22.77 22.83 -12.13
C GLY A 7 21.31 22.46 -12.36
N ASP A 8 20.82 22.71 -13.57
CA ASP A 8 19.59 22.15 -14.10
C ASP A 8 19.73 20.61 -14.07
N GLN A 9 19.25 19.99 -12.99
CA GLN A 9 19.05 18.55 -12.94
C GLN A 9 17.99 18.22 -13.97
N LYS A 10 18.43 17.71 -15.11
CA LYS A 10 17.63 17.19 -16.21
C LYS A 10 16.42 16.42 -15.65
N ALA A 11 15.25 17.05 -15.67
CA ALA A 11 14.03 16.53 -15.06
C ALA A 11 13.78 15.11 -15.58
N THR A 12 14.04 14.12 -14.73
CA THR A 12 13.70 12.73 -15.04
C THR A 12 12.20 12.69 -15.26
N LYS A 13 11.77 12.08 -16.37
CA LYS A 13 10.34 11.98 -16.70
C LYS A 13 9.66 11.09 -15.66
N ARG A 14 9.05 11.71 -14.64
CA ARG A 14 8.36 11.02 -13.54
C ARG A 14 6.91 10.70 -13.94
N ASN A 15 6.45 9.49 -13.62
CA ASN A 15 5.08 9.04 -13.92
C ASN A 15 4.01 9.55 -12.94
N PHE A 16 4.43 9.87 -11.72
CA PHE A 16 3.59 10.33 -10.62
C PHE A 16 4.33 11.42 -9.84
N GLN A 17 3.59 12.37 -9.29
CA GLN A 17 4.10 13.34 -8.32
C GLN A 17 4.07 12.77 -6.90
N SER A 18 4.86 13.35 -5.99
CA SER A 18 4.82 13.02 -4.56
C SER A 18 3.49 13.50 -3.95
N PHE A 19 3.10 12.90 -2.83
CA PHE A 19 1.85 13.27 -2.15
C PHE A 19 1.87 14.71 -1.62
N GLU A 20 2.97 15.14 -1.01
CA GLU A 20 3.11 16.50 -0.47
C GLU A 20 3.07 17.56 -1.59
N SER A 21 3.77 17.31 -2.71
CA SER A 21 3.69 18.20 -3.88
C SER A 21 2.26 18.29 -4.42
N TYR A 22 1.52 17.17 -4.47
CA TYR A 22 0.11 17.18 -4.86
C TYR A 22 -0.75 18.02 -3.90
N LEU A 23 -0.58 17.86 -2.59
CA LEU A 23 -1.31 18.64 -1.60
C LEU A 23 -1.02 20.14 -1.75
N LYS A 24 0.24 20.51 -1.94
CA LYS A 24 0.66 21.90 -2.13
C LYS A 24 0.01 22.52 -3.36
N ASP A 25 -0.02 21.82 -4.49
CA ASP A 25 -0.68 22.27 -5.72
C ASP A 25 -2.19 22.46 -5.54
N HIS A 26 -2.80 21.69 -4.63
CA HIS A 26 -4.22 21.73 -4.31
C HIS A 26 -4.51 22.49 -3.00
N LYS A 27 -3.56 23.31 -2.52
CA LYS A 27 -3.71 24.17 -1.33
C LYS A 27 -4.15 23.41 -0.06
N TYR A 28 -3.73 22.15 0.07
CA TYR A 28 -4.09 21.25 1.16
C TYR A 28 -5.61 21.02 1.31
N GLU A 29 -6.37 21.11 0.21
CA GLU A 29 -7.78 20.73 0.20
C GLU A 29 -7.92 19.21 0.45
N THR A 30 -8.31 18.84 1.67
CA THR A 30 -8.43 17.44 2.09
C THR A 30 -9.76 16.79 1.73
N SER A 31 -10.73 17.58 1.25
CA SER A 31 -12.07 17.10 0.83
C SER A 31 -12.02 16.14 -0.37
N LEU A 32 -10.94 16.19 -1.15
CA LEU A 32 -10.71 15.33 -2.32
C LEU A 32 -9.86 14.09 -1.97
N LEU A 33 -9.35 13.99 -0.73
CA LEU A 33 -8.57 12.84 -0.33
C LEU A 33 -9.45 11.60 -0.20
N PRO A 34 -8.94 10.42 -0.59
CA PRO A 34 -9.62 9.17 -0.33
C PRO A 34 -9.92 9.02 1.17
N LEU A 35 -11.05 8.41 1.51
CA LEU A 35 -11.60 8.26 2.87
C LEU A 35 -12.08 9.55 3.57
N SER A 36 -12.00 10.73 2.94
CA SER A 36 -12.68 11.94 3.47
C SER A 36 -14.21 11.77 3.52
N GLN A 37 -14.75 11.00 2.57
CA GLN A 37 -16.17 10.65 2.50
C GLN A 37 -16.42 9.31 3.19
N HIS A 38 -17.23 9.32 4.24
CA HIS A 38 -17.69 8.12 4.92
C HIS A 38 -19.09 7.76 4.41
N TYR A 39 -19.20 6.59 3.77
CA TYR A 39 -20.50 6.09 3.30
C TYR A 39 -21.13 5.20 4.36
N LYS A 40 -22.36 5.54 4.78
CA LYS A 40 -23.18 4.63 5.58
C LYS A 40 -23.97 3.74 4.62
N PRO A 41 -23.85 2.40 4.70
CA PRO A 41 -24.65 1.52 3.87
C PRO A 41 -26.14 1.72 4.17
N VAL A 42 -26.94 1.83 3.11
CA VAL A 42 -28.40 1.99 3.20
C VAL A 42 -29.06 0.73 2.65
N VAL A 43 -29.99 0.15 3.41
CA VAL A 43 -30.80 -0.98 2.96
C VAL A 43 -31.84 -0.47 1.96
N LEU A 44 -31.94 -1.16 0.82
CA LEU A 44 -32.88 -0.80 -0.24
C LEU A 44 -34.29 -1.30 0.11
N GLU A 45 -35.25 -0.38 0.28
CA GLU A 45 -36.65 -0.71 0.55
C GLU A 45 -37.55 -0.34 -0.65
N LYS A 46 -38.42 -1.27 -1.06
CA LYS A 46 -39.35 -1.06 -2.19
C LYS A 46 -40.35 0.05 -1.85
N GLY A 47 -40.49 1.04 -2.75
CA GLY A 47 -41.46 2.12 -2.60
C GLY A 47 -40.98 3.32 -1.77
N ARG A 48 -39.73 3.32 -1.30
CA ARG A 48 -39.07 4.50 -0.73
C ARG A 48 -38.05 5.07 -1.71
N MET A 49 -37.83 6.38 -1.64
CA MET A 49 -36.82 7.04 -2.45
C MET A 49 -35.43 6.68 -1.93
N THR A 50 -34.67 5.93 -2.73
CA THR A 50 -33.28 5.58 -2.43
C THR A 50 -32.36 6.76 -2.78
N LYS A 51 -31.66 7.31 -1.78
CA LYS A 51 -30.54 8.21 -2.04
C LYS A 51 -29.33 7.38 -2.50
N LEU A 52 -29.16 7.25 -3.80
CA LEU A 52 -27.98 6.59 -4.38
C LEU A 52 -26.73 7.46 -4.13
N PRO A 53 -25.55 6.85 -3.91
CA PRO A 53 -24.31 7.61 -3.87
C PRO A 53 -24.06 8.30 -5.23
N PRO A 54 -23.31 9.41 -5.24
CA PRO A 54 -22.92 10.05 -6.49
C PRO A 54 -22.13 9.08 -7.38
N ALA A 55 -22.29 9.22 -8.70
CA ALA A 55 -21.53 8.41 -9.66
C ALA A 55 -20.02 8.64 -9.48
N LEU A 56 -19.24 7.55 -9.52
CA LEU A 56 -17.79 7.59 -9.40
C LEU A 56 -17.13 7.45 -10.77
N THR A 57 -16.24 8.38 -11.10
CA THR A 57 -15.39 8.31 -12.30
C THR A 57 -13.97 7.92 -11.89
N LEU A 58 -13.51 6.76 -12.38
CA LEU A 58 -12.15 6.28 -12.11
C LEU A 58 -11.16 6.94 -13.07
N ASN A 59 -10.45 7.96 -12.58
CA ASN A 59 -9.37 8.63 -13.31
C ASN A 59 -8.01 8.03 -12.92
N ARG A 60 -7.01 8.16 -13.80
CA ARG A 60 -5.62 7.81 -13.45
C ARG A 60 -5.18 8.59 -12.21
N GLN A 61 -4.71 7.87 -11.20
CA GLN A 61 -4.18 8.48 -9.98
C GLN A 61 -2.96 9.35 -10.31
N ARG A 62 -2.96 10.61 -9.84
CA ARG A 62 -1.95 11.61 -10.20
C ARG A 62 -0.72 11.58 -9.28
N TYR A 63 -0.89 11.13 -8.05
CA TYR A 63 0.15 11.09 -7.02
C TYR A 63 0.31 9.69 -6.43
N ARG A 64 1.37 9.47 -5.67
CA ARG A 64 1.57 8.30 -4.81
C ARG A 64 1.99 8.76 -3.42
N HIS A 65 1.67 7.96 -2.40
CA HIS A 65 2.02 8.28 -1.01
C HIS A 65 3.50 8.06 -0.70
N VAL A 66 4.11 7.07 -1.35
CA VAL A 66 5.51 6.69 -1.17
C VAL A 66 6.15 6.63 -2.55
N ASP A 67 7.25 7.36 -2.73
CA ASP A 67 7.97 7.47 -3.99
C ASP A 67 9.05 6.40 -4.15
N HIS A 68 9.65 5.99 -3.03
CA HIS A 68 10.75 5.03 -3.02
C HIS A 68 10.66 4.05 -1.86
N CYS A 69 11.07 2.81 -2.10
CA CYS A 69 11.20 1.76 -1.10
C CYS A 69 12.67 1.34 -1.05
N GLU A 70 13.29 1.57 0.10
CA GLU A 70 14.68 1.24 0.38
C GLU A 70 14.74 0.08 1.38
N TRP A 71 15.69 -0.81 1.17
CA TRP A 71 15.84 -2.02 1.95
C TRP A 71 17.16 -1.98 2.72
N MET A 72 17.09 -2.07 4.05
CA MET A 72 18.29 -2.12 4.89
C MET A 72 18.92 -3.51 4.87
N ASN A 73 18.09 -4.55 5.06
CA ASN A 73 18.56 -5.93 5.18
C ASN A 73 18.28 -6.73 3.90
N THR A 74 19.20 -6.65 2.93
CA THR A 74 19.08 -7.39 1.67
C THR A 74 19.23 -8.90 1.82
N GLU A 75 19.92 -9.38 2.87
CA GLU A 75 20.08 -10.80 3.13
C GLU A 75 18.76 -11.47 3.55
N GLU A 76 17.97 -10.79 4.37
CA GLU A 76 16.66 -11.29 4.82
C GLU A 76 15.67 -11.43 3.66
N ILE A 77 15.61 -10.44 2.76
CA ILE A 77 14.76 -10.50 1.55
C ILE A 77 15.24 -11.62 0.63
N LYS A 78 16.56 -11.76 0.47
CA LYS A 78 17.13 -12.82 -0.33
C LYS A 78 16.74 -14.19 0.23
N SER A 79 16.83 -14.39 1.54
CA SER A 79 16.36 -15.60 2.21
C SER A 79 14.85 -15.82 2.00
N PHE A 80 14.05 -14.76 2.13
CA PHE A 80 12.61 -14.79 1.90
C PHE A 80 12.26 -15.30 0.48
N VAL A 81 12.95 -14.77 -0.53
CA VAL A 81 12.78 -15.14 -1.95
C VAL A 81 13.37 -16.52 -2.25
N GLN A 82 14.53 -16.86 -1.66
CA GLN A 82 15.19 -18.16 -1.86
C GLN A 82 14.31 -19.32 -1.37
N TYR A 83 13.68 -19.19 -0.21
CA TYR A 83 12.71 -20.18 0.27
C TYR A 83 11.58 -20.40 -0.75
N TRP A 84 11.05 -19.33 -1.36
CA TRP A 84 10.02 -19.46 -2.39
C TRP A 84 10.55 -20.17 -3.65
N GLN A 85 11.76 -19.80 -4.08
CA GLN A 85 12.37 -20.31 -5.30
C GLN A 85 12.80 -21.78 -5.18
N TYR A 86 13.46 -22.15 -4.09
CA TYR A 86 14.12 -23.45 -3.93
C TYR A 86 13.30 -24.41 -3.06
N ASP A 87 12.83 -23.99 -1.89
CA ASP A 87 12.17 -24.91 -0.95
C ASP A 87 10.73 -25.23 -1.37
N LYS A 88 10.09 -24.33 -2.13
CA LYS A 88 8.72 -24.48 -2.62
C LYS A 88 8.62 -24.63 -4.13
N GLU A 89 9.75 -24.71 -4.84
CA GLU A 89 9.81 -24.87 -6.30
C GLU A 89 8.88 -23.88 -7.06
N MET A 90 8.71 -22.66 -6.53
CA MET A 90 7.81 -21.63 -7.07
C MET A 90 6.32 -22.00 -7.10
N LEU A 91 5.91 -23.09 -6.45
CA LEU A 91 4.54 -23.61 -6.48
C LEU A 91 3.58 -22.85 -5.54
N GLN A 92 4.10 -22.33 -4.42
CA GLN A 92 3.28 -21.68 -3.39
C GLN A 92 3.70 -20.23 -3.21
N GLN A 93 2.78 -19.28 -3.40
CA GLN A 93 3.03 -17.86 -3.17
C GLN A 93 3.24 -17.58 -1.68
N ARG A 94 4.11 -16.59 -1.38
CA ARG A 94 4.45 -16.16 -0.01
C ARG A 94 4.16 -14.67 0.13
N CYS A 95 3.61 -14.28 1.26
CA CYS A 95 3.38 -12.88 1.59
C CYS A 95 3.97 -12.58 2.97
N GLY A 96 4.39 -11.34 3.15
CA GLY A 96 4.85 -10.83 4.44
C GLY A 96 4.50 -9.35 4.58
N TRP A 97 4.54 -8.88 5.82
CA TRP A 97 4.36 -7.48 6.17
C TRP A 97 5.72 -6.83 6.31
N LEU A 98 5.88 -5.69 5.64
CA LEU A 98 7.12 -4.93 5.71
C LEU A 98 7.07 -4.05 6.95
N TYR A 99 8.06 -4.21 7.82
CA TYR A 99 8.25 -3.36 8.99
C TYR A 99 9.39 -2.40 8.73
N GLY A 100 9.19 -1.15 9.13
CA GLY A 100 10.10 -0.07 8.81
C GLY A 100 9.50 1.28 9.14
N TYR A 101 10.11 2.32 8.59
CA TYR A 101 9.73 3.70 8.89
C TYR A 101 9.82 4.59 7.65
N TYR A 102 9.06 5.68 7.67
CA TYR A 102 9.05 6.67 6.58
C TYR A 102 10.11 7.74 6.82
N LEU A 103 10.78 8.16 5.76
CA LEU A 103 11.72 9.27 5.73
C LEU A 103 11.47 10.16 4.51
N SER A 104 12.02 11.38 4.55
CA SER A 104 12.06 12.23 3.36
C SER A 104 13.09 11.72 2.35
N ASP A 105 12.77 11.82 1.07
CA ASP A 105 13.64 11.45 -0.05
C ASP A 105 14.03 12.69 -0.87
N PRO A 106 15.31 13.09 -0.87
CA PRO A 106 15.76 14.27 -1.61
C PRO A 106 15.77 14.07 -3.15
N ASN A 107 15.59 12.84 -3.64
CA ASN A 107 15.55 12.57 -5.09
C ASN A 107 14.20 12.96 -5.73
N TYR A 108 13.20 13.29 -4.93
CA TYR A 108 11.87 13.72 -5.35
C TYR A 108 11.49 15.02 -4.65
N ASP A 109 10.76 15.89 -5.35
CA ASP A 109 10.29 17.15 -4.78
C ASP A 109 9.27 16.85 -3.67
N ASP A 110 9.59 17.21 -2.43
CA ASP A 110 8.83 16.84 -1.23
C ASP A 110 8.57 15.31 -1.16
N GLY A 111 9.57 14.52 -1.52
CA GLY A 111 9.51 13.07 -1.61
C GLY A 111 9.39 12.34 -0.29
N CYS A 112 8.70 11.20 -0.31
CA CYS A 112 8.66 10.25 0.81
C CYS A 112 9.22 8.89 0.39
N ARG A 113 10.14 8.35 1.19
CA ARG A 113 10.63 6.98 1.07
C ARG A 113 10.30 6.17 2.31
N ILE A 114 10.10 4.87 2.12
CA ILE A 114 10.06 3.91 3.22
C ILE A 114 11.41 3.20 3.31
N VAL A 115 11.93 3.08 4.52
CA VAL A 115 13.08 2.25 4.85
C VAL A 115 12.57 0.98 5.52
N VAL A 116 12.73 -0.16 4.86
CA VAL A 116 12.28 -1.45 5.37
C VAL A 116 13.42 -2.11 6.14
N GLU A 117 13.16 -2.43 7.41
CA GLU A 117 14.10 -3.08 8.31
C GLU A 117 13.93 -4.59 8.35
N GLY A 118 12.71 -5.09 8.12
CA GLY A 118 12.45 -6.52 8.13
C GLY A 118 11.09 -6.89 7.56
N ILE A 119 10.89 -8.20 7.38
CA ILE A 119 9.64 -8.78 6.86
C ILE A 119 9.11 -9.77 7.88
N TYR A 120 7.89 -9.53 8.36
CA TYR A 120 7.18 -10.50 9.19
C TYR A 120 6.23 -11.33 8.35
N GLU A 121 6.18 -12.63 8.62
CA GLU A 121 5.21 -13.52 8.00
C GLU A 121 4.07 -13.82 8.96
N PRO A 122 2.83 -13.48 8.59
CA PRO A 122 1.71 -13.90 9.41
C PRO A 122 1.64 -15.43 9.47
N PRO A 123 1.10 -15.99 10.59
CA PRO A 123 0.86 -17.42 10.70
C PRO A 123 0.05 -17.90 9.49
N LYS A 124 0.57 -18.91 8.79
CA LYS A 124 -0.07 -19.49 7.61
C LYS A 124 -1.28 -20.29 8.09
N GLN A 125 -2.46 -19.69 8.08
CA GLN A 125 -3.69 -20.46 8.06
C GLN A 125 -3.82 -21.04 6.66
N GLU A 126 -3.54 -22.34 6.52
CA GLU A 126 -3.81 -23.07 5.28
C GLU A 126 -5.32 -23.20 5.09
N VAL A 127 -5.99 -22.12 4.67
CA VAL A 127 -7.36 -22.23 4.18
C VAL A 127 -7.26 -22.71 2.74
N PHE A 128 -7.07 -24.02 2.58
CA PHE A 128 -7.25 -24.65 1.28
C PHE A 128 -8.74 -24.63 0.94
N ASN A 129 -9.15 -23.66 0.11
CA ASN A 129 -10.49 -23.68 -0.46
C ASN A 129 -10.46 -24.48 -1.77
N ALA A 130 -10.88 -25.75 -1.69
CA ALA A 130 -10.99 -26.65 -2.83
C ALA A 130 -11.87 -26.12 -3.98
N ALA A 131 -12.76 -25.15 -3.72
CA ALA A 131 -13.69 -24.62 -4.72
C ALA A 131 -13.12 -23.43 -5.53
N SER A 132 -12.11 -22.70 -5.04
CA SER A 132 -11.59 -21.48 -5.69
C SER A 132 -10.15 -21.57 -6.19
N GLY A 133 -9.45 -22.68 -5.98
CA GLY A 133 -8.11 -22.93 -6.54
C GLY A 133 -7.04 -21.91 -6.16
N GLY A 134 -7.24 -21.17 -5.07
CA GLY A 134 -6.33 -20.11 -4.63
C GLY A 134 -6.75 -19.44 -3.32
N LEU A 135 -5.76 -18.88 -2.62
CA LEU A 135 -5.90 -18.08 -1.40
C LEU A 135 -6.70 -16.80 -1.70
N ARG A 136 -7.80 -16.56 -0.99
CA ARG A 136 -8.51 -15.27 -1.06
C ARG A 136 -7.79 -14.25 -0.19
N MET A 137 -7.37 -13.14 -0.79
CA MET A 137 -6.73 -12.00 -0.11
C MET A 137 -7.54 -11.46 1.10
N ASN A 138 -8.86 -11.67 1.09
CA ASN A 138 -9.76 -11.21 2.14
C ASN A 138 -9.56 -11.95 3.48
N GLU A 139 -9.12 -13.20 3.46
CA GLU A 139 -8.88 -13.99 4.68
C GLU A 139 -7.60 -13.55 5.40
N MET A 140 -6.63 -13.02 4.65
CA MET A 140 -5.41 -12.44 5.23
C MET A 140 -5.70 -11.15 6.02
N LEU A 141 -6.68 -10.37 5.59
CA LEU A 141 -7.09 -9.14 6.28
C LEU A 141 -7.86 -9.44 7.58
N VAL A 142 -8.65 -10.52 7.60
CA VAL A 142 -9.30 -11.02 8.80
C VAL A 142 -8.25 -11.54 9.80
N ALA A 143 -7.26 -12.31 9.32
CA ALA A 143 -6.14 -12.76 10.15
C ALA A 143 -5.33 -11.58 10.74
N MET A 144 -5.14 -10.47 10.00
CA MET A 144 -4.54 -9.23 10.53
C MET A 144 -5.32 -8.64 11.71
N GLN A 145 -6.65 -8.62 11.59
CA GLN A 145 -7.52 -8.03 12.60
C GLN A 145 -7.63 -8.93 13.83
N GLU A 146 -7.60 -10.25 13.63
CA GLU A 146 -7.58 -11.23 14.71
C GLU A 146 -6.23 -11.21 15.46
N ALA A 147 -5.10 -11.23 14.74
CA ALA A 147 -3.76 -11.18 15.32
C ALA A 147 -3.48 -9.88 16.09
N SER A 148 -3.99 -8.74 15.61
CA SER A 148 -3.88 -7.46 16.33
C SER A 148 -4.85 -7.32 17.51
N SER A 149 -5.99 -8.03 17.49
CA SER A 149 -6.99 -7.97 18.56
C SER A 149 -6.71 -8.90 19.77
N GLY A 150 -5.67 -9.73 19.71
CA GLY A 150 -5.24 -10.60 20.82
C GLY A 150 -6.28 -11.66 21.23
N LYS A 151 -7.30 -11.94 20.40
CA LYS A 151 -8.25 -13.01 20.69
C LYS A 151 -7.59 -14.36 20.42
N PRO A 152 -7.56 -15.29 21.40
CA PRO A 152 -7.11 -16.65 21.14
C PRO A 152 -8.06 -17.31 20.15
N SER A 153 -7.50 -17.94 19.12
CA SER A 153 -8.25 -18.80 18.20
C SER A 153 -8.93 -19.89 19.01
N SER A 154 -10.26 -19.83 19.11
CA SER A 154 -11.05 -20.90 19.71
C SER A 154 -11.28 -22.01 18.69
N GLY A 155 -10.75 -23.20 18.98
CA GLY A 155 -11.15 -24.48 18.36
C GLY A 155 -10.23 -24.99 17.28
#